data_AF-A0A924UZN3-F1
#
_entry.id   AF-A0A924UZN3-F1
#
_cell.length_a   1.000
_cell.length_b   1.000
_cell.length_c   1.000
_cell.angle_alpha   90.00
_cell.angle_beta   90.00
_cell.angle_gamma   90.00
#
_symmetry.space_group_name_H-M   'P 1'
#
loop_
_entity.id
_entity.type
_entity.pdbx_description
1 polymer ?
#
loop_
_entity_poly.entity_id
_entity_poly.type
_entity_poly.pdbx_seq_one_letter_code
_entity_poly.pdbx_strand_id
1 'polypeptide(L)' 'GWVTDEDPAELAKRKQEEEDFQPPLDIVDGAARVMDPLFDGINTGKHWCGKFLKDYNPIPW' A
#
# COMPACT_ATOMS: atom_id res chain seq x y z
N GLY A 1 9.70 3.17 -3.54
CA GLY A 1 8.41 3.30 -2.81
C GLY A 1 8.10 2.12 -1.90
N TRP A 2 6.94 2.13 -1.23
CA TRP A 2 6.52 1.04 -0.32
C TRP A 2 5.97 -0.20 -1.05
N VAL A 3 5.37 -0.01 -2.23
CA VAL A 3 4.75 -1.08 -3.06
C VAL A 3 5.60 -1.40 -4.30
N THR A 4 6.42 -0.44 -4.76
CA THR A 4 7.31 -0.62 -5.93
C THR A 4 8.68 -0.01 -5.63
N ASP A 5 9.74 -0.48 -6.30
CA ASP A 5 11.10 0.07 -6.17
C ASP A 5 11.19 1.52 -6.69
N GLU A 6 10.21 2.01 -7.46
CA GLU A 6 10.15 3.35 -8.11
C GLU A 6 11.31 3.69 -9.06
N ASP A 7 12.39 2.92 -9.03
CA ASP A 7 13.46 2.93 -10.00
C ASP A 7 13.03 2.40 -11.37
N PRO A 8 13.76 2.76 -12.45
CA PRO A 8 13.54 2.20 -13.78
C PRO A 8 13.57 0.67 -13.75
N ALA A 9 12.72 0.03 -14.57
CA ALA A 9 12.49 -1.42 -14.53
C ALA A 9 13.78 -2.26 -14.64
N GLU A 10 14.76 -1.84 -15.45
CA GLU A 10 16.05 -2.54 -15.56
C GLU A 10 16.85 -2.47 -14.26
N LEU A 11 16.85 -1.32 -13.57
CA LEU A 11 17.58 -1.12 -12.34
C LEU A 11 16.93 -1.86 -11.17
N ALA A 12 15.59 -1.76 -11.06
CA ALA A 12 14.82 -2.49 -10.06
C ALA A 12 15.02 -4.01 -10.20
N LYS A 13 14.99 -4.52 -11.45
CA LYS A 13 15.23 -5.93 -11.73
C LYS A 13 16.65 -6.37 -11.33
N ARG A 14 17.66 -5.55 -11.61
CA ARG A 14 19.04 -5.85 -11.21
C ARG A 14 19.17 -5.93 -9.69
N LYS A 15 18.59 -4.98 -8.94
CA LYS A 15 18.59 -5.02 -7.47
C LYS A 15 17.88 -6.25 -6.91
N GLN A 16 16.78 -6.67 -7.52
CA GLN A 16 16.09 -7.88 -7.12
C GLN A 16 16.95 -9.13 -7.35
N GLU A 17 17.73 -9.19 -8.45
CA GLU A 17 18.60 -10.33 -8.77
C GLU A 17 19.90 -10.35 -7.97
N GLU A 18 20.53 -9.18 -7.75
CA GLU A 18 21.85 -9.06 -7.11
C GLU A 18 21.78 -8.86 -5.59
N GLU A 19 20.76 -8.15 -5.10
CA GLU A 19 20.63 -7.71 -3.71
C GLU A 19 19.44 -8.38 -2.99
N ASP A 20 18.68 -9.24 -3.68
CA ASP A 20 17.40 -9.81 -3.22
C ASP A 20 16.43 -8.73 -2.70
N PHE A 21 16.48 -7.56 -3.33
CA PHE A 21 15.67 -6.43 -2.90
C PHE A 21 14.20 -6.63 -3.25
N GLN A 22 13.33 -6.44 -2.25
CA GLN A 22 11.88 -6.54 -2.39
C GLN A 22 11.22 -5.39 -1.60
N PRO A 23 10.24 -4.67 -2.17
CA PRO A 23 9.49 -3.65 -1.44
C PRO A 23 8.75 -4.25 -0.22
N PRO A 24 8.55 -3.46 0.85
CA PRO A 24 7.97 -3.96 2.09
C PRO A 24 6.48 -4.34 1.99
N LEU A 25 5.77 -3.84 0.99
CA LEU A 25 4.39 -4.22 0.69
C LEU A 25 4.31 -4.79 -0.71
N ASP A 26 3.57 -5.88 -0.87
CA ASP A 26 3.26 -6.37 -2.20
C ASP A 26 2.11 -5.56 -2.85
N ILE A 27 1.82 -5.88 -4.11
CA ILE A 27 0.78 -5.20 -4.88
C ILE A 27 -0.63 -5.42 -4.31
N VAL A 28 -0.86 -6.57 -3.68
CA VAL A 28 -2.16 -6.93 -3.07
C VAL A 28 -2.35 -6.13 -1.79
N ASP A 29 -1.33 -6.01 -0.95
CA ASP A 29 -1.33 -5.18 0.25
C ASP A 29 -1.57 -3.71 -0.07
N GLY A 30 -0.88 -3.20 -1.09
CA GLY A 30 -1.07 -1.83 -1.58
C GLY A 30 -2.50 -1.58 -2.04
N ALA A 31 -3.06 -2.49 -2.84
CA ALA A 31 -4.43 -2.41 -3.33
C ALA A 31 -5.46 -2.50 -2.19
N ALA A 32 -5.30 -3.44 -1.25
CA ALA A 32 -6.20 -3.62 -0.12
C ALA A 32 -6.31 -2.36 0.74
N ARG A 33 -5.19 -1.67 1.01
CA ARG A 33 -5.15 -0.42 1.78
C ARG A 33 -5.92 0.73 1.15
N VAL A 34 -6.09 0.74 -0.17
CA VAL A 34 -6.90 1.73 -0.89
C VAL A 34 -8.37 1.30 -0.94
N MET A 35 -8.61 0.02 -1.23
CA MET A 35 -9.95 -0.48 -1.50
C MET A 35 -10.79 -0.71 -0.23
N ASP A 36 -10.18 -1.13 0.87
CA ASP A 36 -10.89 -1.43 2.13
C ASP A 36 -11.70 -0.22 2.66
N PRO A 37 -11.13 0.97 2.89
CA PRO A 37 -11.89 2.11 3.38
C PRO A 37 -12.93 2.64 2.38
N LEU A 38 -12.72 2.40 1.07
CA LEU A 38 -13.70 2.72 0.04
C LEU A 38 -14.93 1.81 0.16
N PHE A 39 -14.73 0.49 0.22
CA PHE A 39 -15.82 -0.47 0.37
C PHE A 39 -16.50 -0.38 1.73
N ASP A 40 -15.76 -0.17 2.82
CA ASP A 40 -16.34 0.08 4.14
C ASP A 40 -17.28 1.29 4.10
N GLY A 41 -16.87 2.38 3.46
CA GLY A 41 -17.73 3.57 3.29
C GLY A 41 -18.97 3.31 2.43
N ILE A 42 -18.87 2.50 1.38
CA ILE A 42 -20.03 2.09 0.57
C ILE A 42 -20.99 1.22 1.38
N ASN A 43 -20.47 0.26 2.14
CA ASN A 43 -21.27 -0.71 2.88
C ASN A 43 -21.93 -0.14 4.14
N THR A 44 -21.26 0.81 4.81
CA THR A 44 -21.72 1.38 6.09
C THR A 44 -22.30 2.78 5.95
N GLY A 45 -22.06 3.48 4.83
CA GLY A 45 -22.36 4.90 4.65
C GLY A 45 -21.39 5.85 5.37
N LYS A 46 -20.36 5.31 6.05
CA LYS A 46 -19.37 6.11 6.78
C LYS A 46 -18.10 6.26 5.97
N HIS A 47 -17.88 7.44 5.42
CA HIS A 47 -16.66 7.72 4.66
C HIS A 47 -15.51 8.17 5.55
N TRP A 48 -14.33 7.61 5.31
CA TRP A 48 -13.10 8.00 5.99
C TRP A 48 -12.43 9.18 5.25
N CYS A 49 -12.28 10.32 5.93
CA CYS A 49 -11.59 11.50 5.41
C CYS A 49 -10.72 12.13 6.50
N GLY A 50 -9.48 12.53 6.15
CA GLY A 50 -8.55 13.16 7.08
C GLY A 50 -8.11 12.26 8.25
N LYS A 51 -8.21 10.94 8.10
CA LYS A 51 -7.78 9.95 9.10
C LYS A 51 -6.59 9.15 8.57
N PHE A 52 -5.62 8.89 9.44
CA PHE A 52 -4.59 7.92 9.17
C PHE A 52 -5.08 6.54 9.62
N LEU A 53 -5.11 5.59 8.69
CA LEU A 53 -5.56 4.22 8.96
C LEU A 53 -4.35 3.29 9.03
N LYS A 54 -4.23 2.59 10.14
CA LYS A 54 -3.26 1.50 10.32
C LYS A 54 -4.02 0.23 10.65
N ASP A 55 -3.68 -0.86 9.98
CA ASP A 55 -4.36 -2.15 10.12
C ASP A 55 -5.89 -1.97 9.97
N TYR A 56 -6.29 -1.17 8.99
CA TYR A 56 -7.69 -0.81 8.67
C TYR A 56 -8.45 -0.05 9.77
N ASN A 57 -7.73 0.48 10.78
CA ASN A 57 -8.32 1.20 11.90
C ASN A 57 -7.74 2.62 12.04
N PRO A 58 -8.54 3.61 12.48
CA PRO A 58 -8.05 4.97 12.67
C PRO A 58 -7.08 5.04 13.86
N ILE A 59 -5.92 5.63 13.62
CA ILE A 59 -4.92 5.91 14.67
C ILE A 59 -4.57 7.40 14.71
N PRO A 60 -4.05 7.90 15.85
CA PRO A 60 -3.43 9.22 15.89
C PRO A 60 -2.27 9.30 14.89
N TRP A 61 -2.06 10.50 14.35
CA TRP A 61 -0.90 10.84 13.54
C TRP A 61 0.39 10.81 14.38
#